data_AF-A0A6H5G396-F1
#
_entry.id   AF-A0A6H5G396-F1
#
_cell.length_a   1.000
_cell.length_b   1.000
_cell.length_c   1.000
_cell.angle_alpha   90.00
_cell.angle_beta   90.00
_cell.angle_gamma   90.00
#
_symmetry.space_group_name_H-M   'P 1'
#
loop_
_entity.id
_entity.type
_entity.pdbx_description
1 polymer ?
#
loop_
_entity_poly.entity_id
_entity_poly.type
_entity_poly.pdbx_seq_one_letter_code
_entity_poly.pdbx_strand_id
1 'polypeptide(L)'
;MGFHLLHEGMLSSVIKARDRFLRDGGTMVPDVGRIRACLCKVPSLFEFWDDVDGVNLSHVGTAYRTKFQTEPAILALESDDRLTPYVTLAEFDLKRVQDVELAEISKEIVSVPKEACLAQGLCLSFEVELFGVVFSTGPDHPETHWKQSVLVFPSPLDMEAGEAAELKVTLARTENPRRYAIQLSILEENEIEHPLGCESARLSNLKKFPRADFLSGDQRSESVSQGLQDPASGGSVIGDIEQCVELQESAFVIGN
;
A
#
# COMPACT_ATOMS: atom_id res chain seq x y z
N MET A 1 3.43 -16.31 -2.87
CA MET A 1 2.58 -15.40 -2.07
C MET A 1 2.08 -14.30 -3.01
N GLY A 2 0.98 -13.65 -2.66
CA GLY A 2 0.45 -12.50 -3.39
C GLY A 2 1.03 -11.18 -2.89
N PHE A 3 0.59 -10.04 -3.45
CA PHE A 3 0.88 -8.72 -2.88
C PHE A 3 0.28 -8.62 -1.48
N HIS A 4 0.99 -7.93 -0.57
CA HIS A 4 0.66 -7.84 0.87
C HIS A 4 0.17 -9.20 1.44
N LEU A 5 0.91 -10.25 1.07
CA LEU A 5 0.71 -11.68 1.35
C LEU A 5 -0.47 -12.35 0.61
N LEU A 6 -1.64 -11.72 0.58
CA LEU A 6 -2.91 -12.38 0.24
C LEU A 6 -3.44 -12.08 -1.16
N HIS A 7 -3.20 -10.88 -1.71
CA HIS A 7 -3.83 -10.44 -2.96
C HIS A 7 -3.22 -11.11 -4.19
N GLU A 8 -4.07 -11.71 -5.00
CA GLU A 8 -3.71 -12.63 -6.08
C GLU A 8 -2.91 -13.86 -5.61
N GLY A 9 -3.00 -14.16 -4.31
CA GLY A 9 -2.36 -15.31 -3.69
C GLY A 9 -3.07 -16.63 -3.98
N MET A 10 -2.36 -17.72 -3.68
CA MET A 10 -2.86 -19.10 -3.81
C MET A 10 -3.19 -19.74 -2.45
N LEU A 11 -3.22 -18.98 -1.36
CA LEU A 11 -3.31 -19.54 0.00
C LEU A 11 -4.55 -20.42 0.20
N SER A 12 -5.71 -20.04 -0.35
CA SER A 12 -6.91 -20.90 -0.33
C SER A 12 -6.70 -22.27 -0.98
N SER A 13 -5.94 -22.32 -2.06
CA SER A 13 -5.65 -23.58 -2.76
C SER A 13 -4.65 -24.41 -1.95
N VAL A 14 -3.67 -23.76 -1.32
CA VAL A 14 -2.71 -24.39 -0.41
C VAL A 14 -3.43 -24.99 0.80
N ILE A 15 -4.38 -24.27 1.40
CA ILE A 15 -5.22 -24.76 2.51
C ILE A 15 -5.99 -26.01 2.08
N LYS A 16 -6.67 -25.97 0.92
CA LYS A 16 -7.38 -27.16 0.40
C LYS A 16 -6.47 -28.35 0.16
N ALA A 17 -5.26 -28.11 -0.32
CA ALA A 17 -4.27 -29.17 -0.53
C ALA A 17 -3.76 -29.74 0.80
N ARG A 18 -3.47 -28.87 1.79
CA ARG A 18 -3.09 -29.25 3.15
C ARG A 18 -4.14 -30.18 3.75
N ASP A 19 -5.40 -29.74 3.77
CA ASP A 19 -6.47 -30.47 4.45
C ASP A 19 -6.77 -31.83 3.81
N ARG A 20 -6.51 -31.97 2.50
CA ARG A 20 -6.80 -33.19 1.76
C ARG A 20 -5.62 -34.16 1.68
N PHE A 21 -4.40 -33.65 1.63
CA PHE A 21 -3.23 -34.45 1.25
C PHE A 21 -2.10 -34.43 2.28
N LEU A 22 -2.10 -33.50 3.22
CA LEU A 22 -1.08 -33.48 4.27
C LEU A 22 -1.43 -34.54 5.32
N ARG A 23 -0.52 -35.51 5.51
CA ARG A 23 -0.64 -36.48 6.60
C ARG A 23 -0.47 -35.81 7.96
N ASP A 24 -0.95 -36.48 9.01
CA ASP A 24 -0.67 -36.09 10.39
C ASP A 24 0.84 -35.96 10.64
N GLY A 25 1.26 -34.86 11.26
CA GLY A 25 2.67 -34.51 11.47
C GLY A 25 3.41 -34.07 10.20
N GLY A 26 2.72 -33.86 9.08
CA GLY A 26 3.29 -33.28 7.87
C GLY A 26 3.80 -31.85 8.09
N THR A 27 4.76 -31.44 7.26
CA THR A 27 5.39 -30.12 7.35
C THR A 27 4.82 -29.19 6.28
N MET A 28 4.42 -27.99 6.70
CA MET A 28 4.12 -26.87 5.81
C MET A 28 5.37 -26.01 5.66
N VAL A 29 5.67 -25.52 4.46
CA VAL A 29 6.77 -24.58 4.21
C VAL A 29 6.32 -23.53 3.21
N PRO A 30 6.33 -22.23 3.56
CA PRO A 30 6.47 -21.70 4.92
C PRO A 30 5.38 -22.24 5.87
N ASP A 31 5.59 -22.18 7.18
CA ASP A 31 4.58 -22.55 8.19
C ASP A 31 3.97 -21.37 8.94
N VAL A 32 4.59 -20.18 8.87
CA VAL A 32 3.99 -18.94 9.36
C VAL A 32 4.01 -17.88 8.26
N GLY A 33 2.94 -17.09 8.16
CA GLY A 33 2.89 -15.87 7.36
C GLY A 33 2.39 -14.70 8.17
N ARG A 34 3.03 -13.53 8.06
CA ARG A 34 2.67 -12.29 8.77
C ARG A 34 2.50 -11.14 7.79
N ILE A 35 1.47 -10.34 7.98
CA ILE A 35 1.33 -9.03 7.33
C ILE A 35 1.85 -7.98 8.31
N ARG A 36 2.82 -7.19 7.87
CA ARG A 36 3.52 -6.18 8.66
C ARG A 36 3.21 -4.80 8.11
N ALA A 37 3.05 -3.82 8.98
CA ALA A 37 2.75 -2.45 8.61
C ALA A 37 3.65 -1.46 9.32
N CYS A 38 4.02 -0.37 8.65
CA CYS A 38 4.73 0.77 9.21
C CYS A 38 4.35 2.05 8.46
N LEU A 39 4.47 3.20 9.11
CA LEU A 39 4.37 4.50 8.42
C LEU A 39 5.60 4.71 7.55
N CYS A 40 5.40 5.37 6.41
CA CYS A 40 6.47 5.57 5.44
C CYS A 40 6.42 6.94 4.74
N LYS A 41 7.59 7.35 4.24
CA LYS A 41 7.74 8.30 3.13
C LYS A 41 7.68 7.54 1.81
N VAL A 42 7.42 8.26 0.74
CA VAL A 42 7.34 7.76 -0.63
C VAL A 42 7.93 8.81 -1.59
N PRO A 43 9.24 9.15 -1.45
CA PRO A 43 9.86 10.23 -2.20
C PRO A 43 9.79 10.04 -3.71
N SER A 44 9.80 8.78 -4.18
CA SER A 44 9.64 8.44 -5.60
C SER A 44 8.30 8.87 -6.20
N LEU A 45 7.25 9.04 -5.40
CA LEU A 45 5.94 9.52 -5.86
C LEU A 45 5.73 11.02 -5.64
N PHE A 46 6.44 11.65 -4.69
CA PHE A 46 6.19 13.03 -4.31
C PHE A 46 7.43 13.88 -4.49
N GLU A 47 8.39 13.83 -3.56
CA GLU A 47 9.58 14.68 -3.53
C GLU A 47 10.42 14.63 -4.82
N PHE A 48 10.45 13.49 -5.52
CA PHE A 48 11.13 13.35 -6.82
C PHE A 48 10.66 14.37 -7.85
N TRP A 49 9.37 14.75 -7.81
CA TRP A 49 8.77 15.66 -8.79
C TRP A 49 8.96 17.13 -8.45
N ASP A 50 9.50 17.47 -7.27
CA ASP A 50 9.72 18.87 -6.89
C ASP A 50 10.80 19.54 -7.73
N ASP A 51 11.77 18.76 -8.22
CA ASP A 51 12.84 19.20 -9.10
C ASP A 51 13.33 18.04 -10.00
N VAL A 52 12.91 18.07 -11.27
CA VAL A 52 13.41 17.15 -12.31
C VAL A 52 14.25 17.97 -13.29
N ASP A 53 15.57 17.91 -13.12
CA ASP A 53 16.56 18.63 -13.93
C ASP A 53 16.31 20.15 -14.02
N GLY A 54 15.90 20.78 -12.92
CA GLY A 54 15.60 22.20 -12.82
C GLY A 54 14.14 22.56 -13.14
N VAL A 55 13.29 21.57 -13.45
CA VAL A 55 11.87 21.75 -13.74
C VAL A 55 11.03 21.26 -12.56
N ASN A 56 10.24 22.17 -11.97
CA ASN A 56 9.28 21.79 -10.93
C ASN A 56 8.05 21.12 -11.57
N LEU A 57 7.86 19.84 -11.25
CA LEU A 57 6.74 19.00 -11.71
C LEU A 57 5.89 18.50 -10.53
N SER A 58 5.89 19.20 -9.39
CA SER A 58 5.21 18.81 -8.13
C SER A 58 3.71 18.47 -8.29
N HIS A 59 3.06 19.03 -9.32
CA HIS A 59 1.69 18.68 -9.71
C HIS A 59 1.52 17.20 -10.09
N VAL A 60 2.56 16.53 -10.59
CA VAL A 60 2.55 15.08 -10.85
C VAL A 60 2.38 14.31 -9.53
N GLY A 61 3.11 14.68 -8.48
CA GLY A 61 2.93 14.10 -7.15
C GLY A 61 1.53 14.33 -6.58
N THR A 62 0.94 15.50 -6.84
CA THR A 62 -0.47 15.79 -6.48
C THR A 62 -1.45 14.87 -7.22
N ALA A 63 -1.23 14.64 -8.52
CA ALA A 63 -2.02 13.70 -9.31
C ALA A 63 -1.87 12.26 -8.81
N TYR A 64 -0.65 11.82 -8.48
CA TYR A 64 -0.39 10.51 -7.87
C TYR A 64 -1.06 10.35 -6.53
N ARG A 65 -1.06 11.38 -5.66
CA ARG A 65 -1.79 11.33 -4.39
C ARG A 65 -3.28 11.07 -4.59
N THR A 66 -3.88 11.66 -5.63
CA THR A 66 -5.28 11.43 -5.97
C THR A 66 -5.50 10.03 -6.53
N LYS A 67 -4.63 9.57 -7.43
CA LYS A 67 -4.68 8.22 -8.02
C LYS A 67 -4.59 7.12 -6.95
N PHE A 68 -3.60 7.20 -6.08
CA PHE A 68 -3.32 6.15 -5.07
C PHE A 68 -4.21 6.23 -3.83
N GLN A 69 -5.25 7.08 -3.82
CA GLN A 69 -6.32 7.00 -2.82
C GLN A 69 -7.27 5.82 -3.08
N THR A 70 -7.38 5.36 -4.32
CA THR A 70 -8.30 4.27 -4.70
C THR A 70 -7.61 2.93 -4.90
N GLU A 71 -6.28 2.90 -4.96
CA GLU A 71 -5.50 1.67 -5.13
C GLU A 71 -4.15 1.75 -4.41
N PRO A 72 -3.63 0.63 -3.86
CA PRO A 72 -2.29 0.60 -3.28
C PRO A 72 -1.21 0.86 -4.35
N ALA A 73 -0.21 1.66 -4.01
CA ALA A 73 0.97 1.81 -4.85
C ALA A 73 1.93 0.63 -4.60
N ILE A 74 2.30 -0.11 -5.66
CA ILE A 74 3.27 -1.22 -5.57
C ILE A 74 4.65 -0.70 -5.98
N LEU A 75 5.49 -0.39 -5.01
CA LEU A 75 6.80 0.23 -5.21
C LEU A 75 7.79 -0.21 -4.15
N ALA A 76 9.08 -0.08 -4.46
CA ALA A 76 10.16 -0.38 -3.53
C ALA A 76 10.41 0.88 -2.68
N LEU A 77 10.47 0.68 -1.37
CA LEU A 77 10.85 1.67 -0.38
C LEU A 77 12.26 1.38 0.10
N GLU A 78 13.03 2.42 0.37
CA GLU A 78 14.33 2.32 1.02
C GLU A 78 14.16 2.14 2.54
N SER A 79 15.19 1.65 3.22
CA SER A 79 15.15 1.48 4.69
C SER A 79 14.89 2.81 5.42
N ASP A 80 15.41 3.92 4.89
CA ASP A 80 15.24 5.28 5.43
C ASP A 80 13.83 5.84 5.20
N ASP A 81 13.04 5.26 4.29
CA ASP A 81 11.65 5.66 4.08
C ASP A 81 10.72 5.16 5.19
N ARG A 82 11.13 4.16 5.98
CA ARG A 82 10.35 3.63 7.10
C ARG A 82 10.45 4.55 8.32
N LEU A 83 9.31 5.09 8.74
CA LEU A 83 9.22 6.08 9.83
C LEU A 83 8.90 5.49 11.20
N THR A 84 8.24 4.34 11.24
CA THR A 84 7.85 3.68 12.50
C THR A 84 8.30 2.23 12.54
N PRO A 85 8.46 1.63 13.74
CA PRO A 85 8.62 0.19 13.86
C PRO A 85 7.45 -0.57 13.24
N TYR A 86 7.70 -1.79 12.75
CA TYR A 86 6.64 -2.63 12.21
C TYR A 86 5.64 -3.08 13.28
N VAL A 87 4.36 -3.01 12.93
CA VAL A 87 3.24 -3.60 13.66
C VAL A 87 2.71 -4.80 12.87
N THR A 88 2.34 -5.88 13.56
CA THR A 88 1.66 -7.03 12.93
C THR A 88 0.19 -6.71 12.70
N LEU A 89 -0.25 -6.70 11.44
CA LEU A 89 -1.67 -6.63 11.09
C LEU A 89 -2.35 -7.98 11.22
N ALA A 90 -1.70 -9.04 10.73
CA ALA A 90 -2.21 -10.40 10.78
C ALA A 90 -1.06 -11.39 10.85
N GLU A 91 -1.29 -12.52 11.52
CA GLU A 91 -0.38 -13.65 11.59
C GLU A 91 -1.18 -14.93 11.36
N PHE A 92 -0.66 -15.81 10.51
CA PHE A 92 -1.29 -17.06 10.12
C PHE A 92 -0.36 -18.22 10.44
N ASP A 93 -0.81 -19.13 11.31
CA ASP A 93 -0.26 -20.48 11.38
C ASP A 93 -0.78 -21.26 10.17
N LEU A 94 0.08 -21.46 9.17
CA LEU A 94 -0.30 -22.07 7.89
C LEU A 94 -0.63 -23.55 8.03
N LYS A 95 -0.26 -24.20 9.14
CA LYS A 95 -0.68 -25.57 9.45
C LYS A 95 -2.13 -25.64 9.93
N ARG A 96 -2.69 -24.54 10.44
CA ARG A 96 -3.99 -24.53 11.13
C ARG A 96 -5.03 -23.60 10.52
N VAL A 97 -4.62 -22.50 9.91
CA VAL A 97 -5.51 -21.46 9.36
C VAL A 97 -6.55 -22.05 8.42
N GLN A 98 -7.80 -21.66 8.57
CA GLN A 98 -8.91 -22.06 7.73
C GLN A 98 -9.20 -21.00 6.68
N ASP A 99 -9.71 -21.40 5.52
CA ASP A 99 -9.96 -20.45 4.42
C ASP A 99 -10.98 -19.36 4.79
N VAL A 100 -11.91 -19.66 5.71
CA VAL A 100 -12.89 -18.70 6.24
C VAL A 100 -12.23 -17.57 7.03
N GLU A 101 -11.12 -17.83 7.71
CA GLU A 101 -10.37 -16.82 8.48
C GLU A 101 -9.68 -15.81 7.56
N LEU A 102 -9.56 -16.11 6.27
CA LEU A 102 -8.99 -15.23 5.26
C LEU A 102 -10.05 -14.35 4.59
N ALA A 103 -11.34 -14.50 4.93
CA ALA A 103 -12.42 -13.75 4.27
C ALA A 103 -12.34 -12.25 4.59
N GLU A 104 -12.06 -11.92 5.85
CA GLU A 104 -11.89 -10.56 6.32
C GLU A 104 -10.88 -10.53 7.47
N ILE A 105 -9.95 -9.59 7.41
CA ILE A 105 -8.94 -9.32 8.44
C ILE A 105 -9.09 -7.85 8.78
N SER A 106 -9.44 -7.53 10.02
CA SER A 106 -9.53 -6.14 10.49
C SER A 106 -8.70 -5.97 11.76
N LYS A 107 -7.83 -4.95 11.76
CA LYS A 107 -6.93 -4.67 12.89
C LYS A 107 -6.81 -3.17 13.10
N GLU A 108 -6.98 -2.76 14.35
CA GLU A 108 -6.57 -1.44 14.83
C GLU A 108 -5.11 -1.53 15.29
N ILE A 109 -4.30 -0.61 14.80
CA ILE A 109 -2.86 -0.50 15.06
C ILE A 109 -2.54 0.89 15.58
N VAL A 110 -1.50 0.94 16.41
CA VAL A 110 -0.92 2.19 16.88
C VAL A 110 0.51 2.24 16.35
N SER A 111 0.85 3.29 15.62
CA SER A 111 2.18 3.53 15.09
C SER A 111 2.77 4.79 15.72
N VAL A 112 3.98 4.68 16.26
CA VAL A 112 4.64 5.77 16.98
C VAL A 112 6.02 6.01 16.35
N PRO A 113 6.30 7.20 15.80
CA PRO A 113 7.60 7.52 15.24
C PRO A 113 8.58 7.87 16.37
N LYS A 114 9.86 7.54 16.16
CA LYS A 114 10.92 7.86 17.12
C LYS A 114 11.40 9.30 17.00
N GLU A 115 11.16 9.92 15.86
CA GLU A 115 11.61 11.25 15.47
C GLU A 115 10.45 11.97 14.78
N ALA A 116 10.48 13.30 14.76
CA ALA A 116 9.49 14.07 14.03
C ALA A 116 9.54 13.72 12.53
N CYS A 117 8.38 13.54 11.91
CA CYS A 117 8.31 13.03 10.55
C CYS A 117 7.04 13.47 9.81
N LEU A 118 7.13 13.47 8.48
CA LEU A 118 5.98 13.62 7.59
C LEU A 118 5.63 12.25 6.99
N ALA A 119 4.64 11.56 7.55
CA ALA A 119 4.19 10.27 7.07
C ALA A 119 3.26 10.42 5.88
N GLN A 120 3.64 9.87 4.73
CA GLN A 120 2.92 10.02 3.46
C GLN A 120 1.99 8.84 3.15
N GLY A 121 2.17 7.72 3.85
CA GLY A 121 1.32 6.54 3.73
C GLY A 121 1.63 5.44 4.74
N LEU A 122 0.87 4.36 4.65
CA LEU A 122 1.09 3.11 5.38
C LEU A 122 1.69 2.06 4.44
N CYS A 123 2.91 1.63 4.70
CA CYS A 123 3.57 0.55 3.98
C CYS A 123 3.11 -0.81 4.53
N LEU A 124 2.57 -1.66 3.66
CA LEU A 124 2.31 -3.07 3.92
C LEU A 124 3.39 -3.94 3.29
N SER A 125 4.00 -4.79 4.12
CA SER A 125 4.94 -5.82 3.72
C SER A 125 4.51 -7.15 4.34
N PHE A 126 5.20 -8.24 3.98
CA PHE A 126 4.96 -9.51 4.62
C PHE A 126 6.24 -10.22 5.01
N GLU A 127 6.11 -11.07 6.02
CA GLU A 127 7.13 -11.99 6.46
C GLU A 127 6.59 -13.42 6.35
N VAL A 128 7.45 -14.36 6.00
CA VAL A 128 7.15 -15.80 6.09
C VAL A 128 8.29 -16.52 6.79
N GLU A 129 7.96 -17.56 7.54
CA GLU A 129 8.93 -18.37 8.28
C GLU A 129 9.17 -19.70 7.57
N LEU A 130 10.44 -19.98 7.28
CA LEU A 130 10.91 -21.21 6.64
C LEU A 130 11.94 -21.85 7.56
N PHE A 131 11.56 -22.93 8.24
CA PHE A 131 12.47 -23.67 9.12
C PHE A 131 13.16 -22.79 10.18
N GLY A 132 12.43 -21.84 10.77
CA GLY A 132 12.96 -20.88 11.75
C GLY A 132 13.71 -19.70 11.15
N VAL A 133 13.81 -19.59 9.83
CA VAL A 133 14.37 -18.43 9.13
C VAL A 133 13.25 -17.55 8.62
N VAL A 134 13.32 -16.25 8.91
CA VAL A 134 12.35 -15.27 8.42
C VAL A 134 12.80 -14.72 7.07
N PHE A 135 11.95 -14.85 6.07
CA PHE A 135 12.03 -14.10 4.82
C PHE A 135 11.07 -12.91 4.92
N SER A 136 11.54 -11.72 4.60
CA SER A 136 10.77 -10.47 4.71
C SER A 136 10.80 -9.71 3.39
N THR A 137 9.69 -9.04 3.08
CA THR A 137 9.59 -8.06 1.99
C THR A 137 9.58 -6.63 2.50
N GLY A 138 9.94 -6.38 3.77
CA GLY A 138 10.01 -5.04 4.33
C GLY A 138 11.17 -4.21 3.74
N PRO A 139 11.09 -2.87 3.75
CA PRO A 139 12.13 -1.95 3.25
C PRO A 139 13.54 -2.16 3.82
N ASP A 140 13.67 -2.79 4.99
CA ASP A 140 14.99 -3.05 5.62
C ASP A 140 15.68 -4.31 5.13
N HIS A 141 15.05 -5.00 4.18
CA HIS A 141 15.54 -6.23 3.60
C HIS A 141 15.79 -6.05 2.10
N PRO A 142 16.62 -6.92 1.49
CA PRO A 142 16.85 -6.88 0.05
C PRO A 142 15.55 -6.85 -0.76
N GLU A 143 15.50 -6.00 -1.78
CA GLU A 143 14.32 -5.85 -2.63
C GLU A 143 13.87 -7.19 -3.21
N THR A 144 12.55 -7.39 -3.26
CA THR A 144 11.93 -8.56 -3.86
C THR A 144 10.95 -8.12 -4.93
N HIS A 145 10.58 -9.01 -5.87
CA HIS A 145 9.60 -8.69 -6.90
C HIS A 145 8.21 -8.30 -6.35
N TRP A 146 7.89 -8.64 -5.10
CA TRP A 146 6.65 -8.22 -4.45
C TRP A 146 6.66 -6.75 -4.04
N LYS A 147 7.85 -6.16 -3.88
CA LYS A 147 8.05 -4.82 -3.34
C LYS A 147 7.24 -4.61 -2.04
N GLN A 148 6.71 -3.41 -1.83
CA GLN A 148 5.74 -3.12 -0.77
C GLN A 148 4.44 -2.59 -1.37
N SER A 149 3.33 -2.78 -0.64
CA SER A 149 2.05 -2.17 -0.97
C SER A 149 1.84 -0.93 -0.10
N VAL A 150 1.90 0.26 -0.68
CA VAL A 150 1.76 1.52 0.06
C VAL A 150 0.32 2.04 -0.07
N LEU A 151 -0.33 2.22 1.06
CA LEU A 151 -1.61 2.93 1.16
C LEU A 151 -1.30 4.42 1.35
N VAL A 152 -1.41 5.19 0.27
CA VAL A 152 -1.10 6.62 0.28
C VAL A 152 -2.16 7.38 1.06
N PHE A 153 -1.73 8.27 1.97
CA PHE A 153 -2.65 9.13 2.70
C PHE A 153 -3.13 10.29 1.80
N PRO A 154 -4.41 10.70 1.93
CA PRO A 154 -4.95 11.85 1.18
C PRO A 154 -4.23 13.15 1.48
N SER A 155 -3.76 13.27 2.73
CA SER A 155 -2.85 14.31 3.21
C SER A 155 -1.80 13.63 4.07
N PRO A 156 -0.51 13.99 3.95
CA PRO A 156 0.52 13.49 4.85
C PRO A 156 0.19 13.83 6.31
N LEU A 157 0.62 12.97 7.23
CA LEU A 157 0.53 13.22 8.67
C LEU A 157 1.85 13.83 9.13
N ASP A 158 1.79 15.08 9.59
CA ASP A 158 2.91 15.74 10.26
C ASP A 158 2.87 15.33 11.73
N MET A 159 3.88 14.57 12.16
CA MET A 159 3.88 13.89 13.46
C MET A 159 5.14 14.22 14.26
N GLU A 160 4.96 14.46 15.55
CA GLU A 160 6.06 14.63 16.50
C GLU A 160 6.61 13.28 16.99
N ALA A 161 7.85 13.30 17.50
CA ALA A 161 8.45 12.13 18.12
C ALA A 161 7.60 11.65 19.31
N GLY A 162 7.19 10.38 19.31
CA GLY A 162 6.34 9.81 20.34
C GLY A 162 4.84 10.03 20.15
N GLU A 163 4.40 10.77 19.13
CA GLU A 163 2.98 10.94 18.80
C GLU A 163 2.39 9.65 18.23
N ALA A 164 1.20 9.26 18.70
CA ALA A 164 0.55 8.04 18.26
C ALA A 164 -0.35 8.29 17.05
N ALA A 165 -0.11 7.58 15.95
CA ALA A 165 -1.08 7.42 14.87
C ALA A 165 -1.89 6.14 15.10
N GLU A 166 -3.16 6.30 15.46
CA GLU A 166 -4.11 5.20 15.54
C GLU A 166 -4.77 4.97 14.18
N LEU A 167 -4.65 3.75 13.65
CA LEU A 167 -5.14 3.39 12.33
C LEU A 167 -5.94 2.10 12.40
N LYS A 168 -6.99 1.99 11.61
CA LYS A 168 -7.71 0.75 11.35
C LYS A 168 -7.47 0.31 9.92
N VAL A 169 -6.98 -0.92 9.75
CA VAL A 169 -6.79 -1.53 8.44
C VAL A 169 -7.70 -2.74 8.34
N THR A 170 -8.48 -2.81 7.27
CA THR A 170 -9.34 -3.96 6.94
C THR A 170 -8.98 -4.47 5.55
N LEU A 171 -8.68 -5.76 5.44
CA LEU A 171 -8.53 -6.49 4.18
C LEU A 171 -9.71 -7.45 4.06
N ALA A 172 -10.56 -7.27 3.07
CA ALA A 172 -11.73 -8.12 2.84
C ALA A 172 -11.74 -8.68 1.41
N ARG A 173 -12.08 -9.96 1.24
CA ARG A 173 -12.22 -10.54 -0.10
C ARG A 173 -13.32 -9.82 -0.88
N THR A 174 -13.10 -9.64 -2.18
CA THR A 174 -14.15 -9.18 -3.09
C THR A 174 -14.95 -10.38 -3.63
N GLU A 175 -15.85 -10.14 -4.57
CA GLU A 175 -16.55 -11.21 -5.32
C GLU A 175 -15.56 -12.21 -5.93
N ASN A 176 -14.36 -11.75 -6.32
CA ASN A 176 -13.25 -12.63 -6.64
C ASN A 176 -12.47 -12.93 -5.35
N PRO A 177 -12.47 -14.19 -4.84
CA PRO A 177 -11.84 -14.54 -3.58
C PRO A 177 -10.32 -14.43 -3.58
N ARG A 178 -9.69 -14.19 -4.75
CA ARG A 178 -8.25 -13.90 -4.86
C ARG A 178 -7.94 -12.41 -4.72
N ARG A 179 -8.94 -11.54 -4.78
CA ARG A 179 -8.75 -10.09 -4.66
C ARG A 179 -9.24 -9.62 -3.30
N TYR A 180 -8.46 -8.73 -2.71
CA TYR A 180 -8.75 -8.11 -1.43
C TYR A 180 -8.99 -6.62 -1.64
N ALA A 181 -10.13 -6.14 -1.14
CA ALA A 181 -10.36 -4.74 -0.90
C ALA A 181 -9.66 -4.34 0.40
N ILE A 182 -8.91 -3.24 0.35
CA ILE A 182 -8.22 -2.69 1.53
C ILE A 182 -8.91 -1.38 1.92
N GLN A 183 -9.30 -1.28 3.18
CA GLN A 183 -9.79 -0.07 3.78
C GLN A 183 -8.82 0.37 4.87
N LEU A 184 -8.41 1.63 4.82
CA LEU A 184 -7.64 2.30 5.86
C LEU A 184 -8.53 3.37 6.49
N SER A 185 -8.45 3.55 7.80
CA SER A 185 -9.07 4.68 8.50
C SER A 185 -8.11 5.16 9.58
N ILE A 186 -7.96 6.47 9.69
CA ILE A 186 -7.25 7.10 10.80
C ILE A 186 -8.28 7.27 11.91
N LEU A 187 -7.96 6.80 13.10
CA LEU A 187 -8.81 6.91 14.29
C LEU A 187 -8.38 8.17 15.03
N GLU A 188 -9.32 9.07 15.27
CA GLU A 188 -9.06 10.28 16.06
C GLU A 188 -9.12 9.92 17.55
N GLU A 189 -8.25 10.52 18.36
CA GLU A 189 -8.50 10.62 19.79
C GLU A 189 -9.85 11.32 19.96
N ASN A 190 -10.83 10.66 20.57
CA ASN A 190 -12.06 11.33 20.93
C ASN A 190 -11.68 12.55 21.80
N GLU A 191 -11.93 13.76 21.31
CA GLU A 191 -11.92 14.95 22.17
C GLU A 191 -12.84 14.65 23.34
N ILE A 192 -12.26 14.48 24.53
CA ILE A 192 -13.02 14.64 25.76
C ILE A 192 -13.47 16.10 25.73
N GLU A 193 -14.77 16.34 25.54
CA GLU A 193 -15.36 17.66 25.77
C GLU A 193 -14.93 18.13 27.16
N HIS A 194 -13.91 18.98 27.21
CA HIS A 194 -13.53 19.66 28.43
C HIS A 194 -14.67 20.63 28.76
N PRO A 195 -15.33 20.51 29.92
CA PRO A 195 -16.25 21.55 30.35
C PRO A 195 -15.39 22.73 30.79
N LEU A 196 -15.05 23.61 29.84
CA LEU A 196 -14.76 25.05 29.95
C LEU A 196 -13.74 25.53 28.88
N GLY A 197 -14.29 26.13 27.82
CA GLY A 197 -13.74 27.24 27.01
C GLY A 197 -12.23 27.37 26.81
N CYS A 198 -11.65 26.54 25.93
CA CYS A 198 -10.33 26.83 25.34
C CYS A 198 -10.50 27.13 23.84
N GLU A 199 -10.11 28.34 23.42
CA GLU A 199 -10.04 28.75 22.02
C GLU A 199 -8.76 28.19 21.35
N SER A 200 -8.77 26.91 21.01
CA SER A 200 -7.82 26.37 20.04
C SER A 200 -8.48 25.27 19.21
N ALA A 201 -9.55 25.64 18.50
CA ALA A 201 -10.10 24.80 17.45
C ALA A 201 -9.14 24.78 16.26
N ARG A 202 -8.55 23.63 15.94
CA ARG A 202 -8.02 23.38 14.59
C ARG A 202 -8.33 21.95 14.10
N LEU A 203 -9.12 21.96 13.03
CA LEU A 203 -9.30 20.96 11.98
C LEU A 203 -10.21 19.76 12.28
N SER A 204 -11.52 20.03 12.31
CA SER A 204 -12.53 19.05 11.91
C SER A 204 -12.67 19.05 10.39
N ASN A 205 -12.25 17.96 9.74
CA ASN A 205 -12.66 17.59 8.37
C ASN A 205 -12.44 16.08 8.14
N LEU A 206 -13.35 15.25 8.64
CA LEU A 206 -13.41 13.83 8.30
C LEU A 206 -13.82 13.63 6.83
N LYS A 207 -13.12 12.74 6.13
CA LYS A 207 -13.72 11.90 5.09
C LYS A 207 -13.71 10.47 5.57
N LYS A 208 -14.89 9.86 5.74
CA LYS A 208 -14.99 8.39 5.63
C LYS A 208 -14.45 8.03 4.25
N PHE A 209 -13.38 7.24 4.21
CA PHE A 209 -12.89 6.74 2.94
C PHE A 209 -13.96 5.87 2.30
N PRO A 210 -14.32 6.11 1.03
CA PRO A 210 -15.28 5.26 0.36
C PRO A 210 -14.74 3.84 0.39
N ARG A 211 -15.65 2.88 0.56
CA ARG A 211 -15.40 1.49 0.24
C ARG A 211 -14.91 1.47 -1.21
N ALA A 212 -13.63 1.19 -1.44
CA ALA A 212 -13.15 0.91 -2.78
C ALA A 212 -13.72 -0.46 -3.16
N ASP A 213 -14.91 -0.48 -3.76
CA ASP A 213 -15.40 -1.67 -4.46
C ASP A 213 -14.58 -1.76 -5.74
N PHE A 214 -13.52 -2.56 -5.70
CA PHE A 214 -12.58 -2.76 -6.79
C PHE A 214 -13.27 -3.48 -7.96
N LEU A 215 -13.88 -2.73 -8.87
CA LEU A 215 -14.17 -3.18 -10.23
C LEU A 215 -12.98 -2.80 -11.12
N SER A 216 -11.92 -3.61 -11.09
CA SER A 216 -10.84 -3.43 -12.06
C SER A 216 -11.33 -3.90 -13.43
N GLY A 217 -11.50 -2.96 -14.36
CA GLY A 217 -11.60 -3.25 -15.78
C GLY A 217 -10.41 -4.09 -16.25
N ASP A 218 -10.69 -5.02 -17.15
CA ASP A 218 -9.73 -5.91 -17.78
C ASP A 218 -8.82 -5.09 -18.72
N GLN A 219 -7.57 -4.87 -18.33
CA GLN A 219 -6.53 -4.35 -19.22
C GLN A 219 -5.27 -5.19 -18.99
N ARG A 220 -5.08 -6.18 -19.86
CA ARG A 220 -3.81 -6.90 -20.01
C ARG A 220 -2.74 -5.90 -20.44
N SER A 221 -1.72 -5.68 -19.62
CA SER A 221 -0.46 -5.10 -20.09
C SER A 221 0.50 -6.22 -20.50
N GLU A 222 0.69 -6.35 -21.82
CA GLU A 222 1.80 -7.12 -22.36
C GLU A 222 3.11 -6.36 -22.10
N SER A 223 4.06 -7.02 -21.46
CA SER A 223 5.40 -6.51 -21.22
C SER A 223 6.21 -6.52 -22.52
N VAL A 224 6.44 -5.36 -23.14
CA VAL A 224 7.49 -5.20 -24.15
C VAL A 224 8.76 -4.76 -23.45
N SER A 225 9.72 -5.68 -23.36
CA SER A 225 11.09 -5.41 -22.95
C SER A 225 11.89 -4.97 -24.17
N GLN A 226 12.32 -3.70 -24.19
CA GLN A 226 13.41 -3.26 -25.05
C GLN A 226 14.37 -2.42 -24.20
N GLY A 227 15.62 -2.87 -24.14
CA GLY A 227 16.67 -2.27 -23.33
C GLY A 227 17.12 -0.92 -23.88
N LEU A 228 17.36 0.02 -22.98
CA LEU A 228 18.11 1.23 -23.29
C LEU A 228 19.60 0.95 -23.13
N GLN A 229 20.34 1.12 -24.22
CA GLN A 229 21.78 1.37 -24.22
C GLN A 229 22.02 2.89 -24.23
N ASP A 230 23.08 3.31 -23.54
CA ASP A 230 23.57 4.68 -23.40
C ASP A 230 23.76 5.41 -24.75
N PRO A 231 23.49 6.73 -24.83
CA PRO A 231 23.97 7.54 -25.95
C PRO A 231 25.07 8.51 -25.50
N ALA A 232 26.29 8.23 -25.94
CA ALA A 232 27.33 9.25 -26.14
C ALA A 232 27.57 9.42 -27.64
N SER A 233 27.04 10.48 -28.25
CA SER A 233 27.64 11.28 -29.33
C SER A 233 26.57 12.11 -30.06
N GLY A 234 26.92 13.35 -30.40
CA GLY A 234 25.98 14.37 -30.86
C GLY A 234 25.38 14.18 -32.25
N GLY A 235 24.27 14.88 -32.46
CA GLY A 235 23.58 15.00 -33.74
C GLY A 235 22.31 15.84 -33.57
N SER A 236 22.35 17.08 -34.06
CA SER A 236 21.21 17.99 -34.16
C SER A 236 20.18 17.48 -35.16
N VAL A 237 18.90 17.35 -34.75
CA VAL A 237 17.73 17.53 -35.63
C VAL A 237 16.57 18.09 -34.80
N ILE A 238 16.10 19.27 -35.21
CA ILE A 238 14.83 19.90 -34.80
C ILE A 238 13.71 19.22 -35.60
N GLY A 239 12.60 18.84 -34.96
CA GLY A 239 11.40 18.35 -35.65
C GLY A 239 10.27 17.93 -34.70
N ASP A 240 9.30 18.84 -34.56
CA ASP A 240 7.85 18.63 -34.40
C ASP A 240 7.31 17.84 -33.19
N ILE A 241 6.97 18.63 -32.15
CA ILE A 241 5.99 18.31 -31.10
C ILE A 241 4.62 18.78 -31.60
N GLU A 242 3.83 17.89 -32.20
CA GLU A 242 2.39 18.10 -32.42
C GLU A 242 1.73 16.78 -32.85
N GLN A 243 1.36 15.93 -31.88
CA GLN A 243 0.29 14.91 -32.00
C GLN A 243 0.26 14.05 -30.73
N CYS A 244 -0.48 14.48 -29.72
CA CYS A 244 -1.09 13.61 -28.69
C CYS A 244 -1.99 14.43 -27.76
N VAL A 245 -2.90 15.23 -28.33
CA VAL A 245 -4.04 15.79 -27.59
C VAL A 245 -5.25 15.66 -28.50
N GLU A 246 -5.94 14.53 -28.42
CA GLU A 246 -7.36 14.38 -28.76
C GLU A 246 -7.82 12.95 -28.42
N LEU A 247 -9.10 12.82 -28.06
CA LEU A 247 -9.84 11.62 -27.66
C LEU A 247 -9.91 11.33 -26.14
N GLN A 248 -10.82 12.02 -25.45
CA GLN A 248 -12.12 11.44 -25.06
C GLN A 248 -12.94 12.44 -24.21
N GLU A 249 -13.61 13.37 -24.88
CA GLU A 249 -14.87 13.92 -24.39
C GLU A 249 -16.00 13.00 -24.88
N SER A 250 -16.75 12.36 -23.97
CA SER A 250 -18.19 12.09 -24.10
C SER A 250 -18.68 11.13 -23.01
N ALA A 251 -19.53 11.63 -22.12
CA ALA A 251 -20.79 11.01 -21.68
C ALA A 251 -21.18 11.53 -20.29
N PHE A 252 -21.77 12.73 -20.27
CA PHE A 252 -22.61 13.22 -19.18
C PHE A 252 -24.06 12.92 -19.57
N VAL A 253 -24.75 12.05 -18.84
CA VAL A 253 -26.22 11.93 -18.91
C VAL A 253 -26.74 11.85 -17.48
N ILE A 254 -27.37 12.95 -17.04
CA ILE A 254 -28.22 13.01 -15.86
C ILE A 254 -29.64 12.65 -16.33
N GLY A 255 -30.29 11.71 -15.66
CA GLY A 255 -31.71 11.41 -15.81
C GLY A 255 -32.43 11.61 -14.48
N ASN A 256 -33.55 12.34 -14.55
CA ASN A 256 -34.46 12.77 -13.48
C ASN A 256 -34.96 11.66 -12.55
#